data_AF-A0A962H008-F1
#
_entry.id   AF-A0A962H008-F1
#
_cell.length_a   1.000
_cell.length_b   1.000
_cell.length_c   1.000
_cell.angle_alpha   90.00
_cell.angle_beta   90.00
_cell.angle_gamma   90.00
#
_symmetry.space_group_name_H-M   'P 1'
#
loop_
_entity.id
_entity.type
_entity.pdbx_description
1 polymer ?
#
loop_
_entity_poly.entity_id
_entity_poly.type
_entity_poly.pdbx_seq_one_letter_code
_entity_poly.pdbx_strand_id
1 'polypeptide(L)'
;DFLDVYTAMTLIDPNAAAPSGRGENTGPSVARLVLQDLAQLAACVAADGSISDFAATEVLRRAGCLDQLPADADQRITRTEEMHEALAAFGAACVKPDATVAEVVAPIIRAQVFTVDARLLQQFANQTPPPAAPIPRKETETDDARRRRGWCALFKAPWAELERYRCYLAGNSELSTHQVVKGSEFTHVMVVMDDDQSGGNQISYDKLFGATELGERDLDNVQAGKETTIDRSLRLLYVTCSRARESLALVLWAKNPKEALEFARHKSGWFADGEVFEIPWPRQVAV
;
A
#
# COMPACT_ATOMS: atom_id res chain seq x y z
N ASP A 1 -5.15 6.01 -7.64
CA ASP A 1 -4.83 4.93 -6.66
C ASP A 1 -3.31 4.92 -6.41
N PHE A 2 -2.80 3.90 -5.70
CA PHE A 2 -1.37 3.67 -5.41
C PHE A 2 -1.03 2.18 -5.42
N LEU A 3 -1.75 1.41 -6.24
CA LEU A 3 -1.76 -0.05 -6.18
C LEU A 3 -0.40 -0.65 -6.59
N ASP A 4 0.27 -0.05 -7.57
CA ASP A 4 1.57 -0.55 -8.04
C ASP A 4 2.63 -0.37 -6.95
N VAL A 5 2.66 0.80 -6.31
CA VAL A 5 3.56 1.07 -5.18
C VAL A 5 3.22 0.16 -3.98
N TYR A 6 1.94 0.02 -3.62
CA TYR A 6 1.55 -0.85 -2.50
C TYR A 6 1.95 -2.32 -2.73
N THR A 7 1.70 -2.83 -3.93
CA THR A 7 2.07 -4.20 -4.32
C THR A 7 3.58 -4.39 -4.25
N ALA A 8 4.34 -3.43 -4.78
CA ALA A 8 5.80 -3.46 -4.74
C ALA A 8 6.34 -3.44 -3.30
N MET A 9 5.81 -2.57 -2.44
CA MET A 9 6.21 -2.46 -1.03
C MET A 9 5.87 -3.72 -0.25
N THR A 10 4.73 -4.35 -0.51
CA THR A 10 4.33 -5.63 0.10
C THR A 10 5.31 -6.75 -0.28
N LEU A 11 5.80 -6.76 -1.53
CA LEU A 11 6.82 -7.71 -1.96
C LEU A 11 8.20 -7.43 -1.34
N ILE A 12 8.55 -6.16 -1.10
CA ILE A 12 9.82 -5.77 -0.46
C ILE A 12 9.80 -6.12 1.03
N ASP A 13 8.75 -5.73 1.75
CA ASP A 13 8.57 -5.99 3.18
C ASP A 13 7.06 -5.97 3.56
N PRO A 14 6.41 -7.13 3.71
CA PRO A 14 4.99 -7.22 3.99
C PRO A 14 4.63 -6.62 5.35
N ASN A 15 5.56 -6.65 6.31
CA ASN A 15 5.32 -6.20 7.68
C ASN A 15 5.36 -4.68 7.80
N ALA A 16 5.93 -3.99 6.80
CA ALA A 16 6.06 -2.54 6.77
C ALA A 16 5.22 -1.87 5.67
N ALA A 17 4.53 -2.63 4.83
CA ALA A 17 3.80 -2.11 3.67
C ALA A 17 2.42 -1.48 3.99
N ALA A 18 1.91 -1.67 5.21
CA ALA A 18 0.61 -1.15 5.65
C ALA A 18 0.75 -0.41 6.99
N PRO A 19 -0.11 0.58 7.30
CA PRO A 19 -0.12 1.25 8.60
C PRO A 19 -0.07 0.25 9.75
N SER A 20 0.59 0.62 10.84
CA SER A 20 0.61 -0.16 12.07
C SER A 20 -0.20 0.58 13.14
N GLY A 21 -0.94 -0.15 13.97
CA GLY A 21 -1.72 0.44 15.08
C GLY A 21 -0.87 1.03 16.22
N ARG A 22 0.47 1.09 16.05
CA ARG A 22 1.43 1.56 17.04
C ARG A 22 2.52 2.39 16.35
N GLY A 23 2.35 3.71 16.36
CA GLY A 23 3.34 4.69 15.86
C GLY A 23 3.20 5.04 14.38
N GLU A 24 4.00 6.01 13.93
CA GLU A 24 4.10 6.37 12.51
C GLU A 24 4.84 5.24 11.75
N ASN A 25 4.12 4.46 10.93
CA ASN A 25 4.79 3.56 9.99
C ASN A 25 5.33 4.40 8.82
N THR A 26 6.64 4.33 8.60
CA THR A 26 7.32 5.06 7.52
C THR A 26 7.66 4.19 6.31
N GLY A 27 7.14 2.96 6.28
CA GLY A 27 7.32 2.00 5.20
C GLY A 27 8.57 1.13 5.37
N PRO A 28 8.89 0.29 4.36
CA PRO A 28 10.09 -0.54 4.38
C PRO A 28 11.36 0.31 4.51
N SER A 29 12.19 0.02 5.52
CA SER A 29 13.41 0.79 5.80
C SER A 29 14.38 0.84 4.62
N VAL A 30 14.44 -0.24 3.85
CA VAL A 30 15.26 -0.35 2.63
C VAL A 30 14.82 0.59 1.50
N ALA A 31 13.57 1.10 1.56
CA ALA A 31 13.01 2.06 0.61
C ALA A 31 12.97 3.49 1.17
N ARG A 32 13.66 3.76 2.28
CA ARG A 32 13.68 5.07 2.96
C ARG A 32 14.02 6.23 2.02
N LEU A 33 15.02 6.08 1.15
CA LEU A 33 15.42 7.11 0.19
C LEU A 33 14.20 7.60 -0.61
N VAL A 34 13.43 6.65 -1.15
CA VAL A 34 12.30 6.94 -2.04
C VAL A 34 11.08 7.45 -1.25
N LEU A 35 10.85 6.93 -0.04
CA LEU A 35 9.68 7.28 0.77
C LEU A 35 9.84 8.54 1.63
N GLN A 36 11.06 8.93 1.96
CA GLN A 36 11.34 10.04 2.89
C GLN A 36 12.19 11.12 2.24
N ASP A 37 13.44 10.79 1.90
CA ASP A 37 14.43 11.80 1.51
C ASP A 37 14.06 12.47 0.18
N LEU A 38 13.68 11.67 -0.82
CA LEU A 38 13.22 12.19 -2.10
C LEU A 38 11.86 12.88 -2.01
N ALA A 39 11.03 12.54 -1.02
CA ALA A 39 9.77 13.24 -0.82
C ALA A 39 9.99 14.66 -0.28
N GLN A 40 10.95 14.85 0.62
CA GLN A 40 11.34 16.20 1.08
C GLN A 40 11.95 17.02 -0.06
N LEU A 41 12.74 16.38 -0.90
CA LEU A 41 13.31 17.03 -2.08
C LEU A 41 12.24 17.39 -3.12
N ALA A 42 11.29 16.48 -3.37
CA ALA A 42 10.17 16.71 -4.28
C ALA A 42 9.27 17.88 -3.84
N ALA A 43 9.12 18.10 -2.52
CA ALA A 43 8.41 19.27 -2.00
C ALA A 43 9.10 20.61 -2.31
N CYS A 44 10.36 20.59 -2.77
CA CYS A 44 11.10 21.76 -3.20
C CYS A 44 10.95 22.04 -4.72
N VAL A 45 10.26 21.16 -5.45
CA VAL A 45 10.04 21.25 -6.91
C VAL A 45 8.77 22.07 -7.18
N ALA A 46 8.87 23.08 -8.04
CA ALA A 46 7.74 23.87 -8.51
C ALA A 46 6.98 23.17 -9.65
N ALA A 47 5.81 23.71 -10.01
CA ALA A 47 4.95 23.12 -11.04
C ALA A 47 5.60 23.06 -12.44
N ASP A 48 6.61 23.89 -12.71
CA ASP A 48 7.38 23.88 -13.97
C ASP A 48 8.60 22.93 -13.93
N GLY A 49 8.81 22.22 -12.83
CA GLY A 49 9.93 21.30 -12.62
C GLY A 49 11.21 21.98 -12.12
N SER A 50 11.21 23.31 -11.94
CA SER A 50 12.33 24.00 -11.31
C SER A 50 12.42 23.65 -9.82
N ILE A 51 13.64 23.60 -9.28
CA ILE A 51 13.88 23.32 -7.86
C ILE A 51 14.35 24.59 -7.17
N SER A 52 13.77 24.89 -6.00
CA SER A 52 14.29 25.96 -5.14
C SER A 52 15.66 25.57 -4.58
N ASP A 53 16.72 26.21 -5.07
CA ASP A 53 18.10 25.98 -4.60
C ASP A 53 18.22 26.12 -3.09
N PHE A 54 17.59 27.15 -2.51
CA PHE A 54 17.61 27.39 -1.08
C PHE A 54 16.97 26.24 -0.29
N ALA A 55 15.77 25.81 -0.70
CA ALA A 55 15.04 24.74 0.00
C ALA A 55 15.72 23.38 -0.18
N ALA A 56 16.19 23.08 -1.40
CA ALA A 56 16.92 21.85 -1.70
C ALA A 56 18.24 21.78 -0.93
N THR A 57 18.99 22.89 -0.85
CA THR A 57 20.24 22.96 -0.07
C THR A 57 19.97 22.66 1.41
N GLU A 58 18.88 23.17 1.96
CA GLU A 58 18.48 22.89 3.35
C GLU A 58 18.11 21.41 3.56
N VAL A 59 17.42 20.78 2.60
CA VAL A 59 17.15 19.32 2.63
C VAL A 59 18.45 18.53 2.60
N LEU A 60 19.36 18.85 1.67
CA LEU A 60 20.66 18.18 1.55
C LEU A 60 21.54 18.36 2.79
N ARG A 61 21.53 19.56 3.39
CA ARG A 61 22.24 19.84 4.64
C ARG A 61 21.70 18.99 5.79
N ARG A 62 20.38 18.86 5.95
CA ARG A 62 19.77 18.03 7.00
C ARG A 62 20.05 16.54 6.81
N ALA A 63 20.15 16.10 5.56
CA ALA A 63 20.50 14.73 5.22
C ALA A 63 22.01 14.44 5.30
N GLY A 64 22.85 15.43 5.62
CA GLY A 64 24.31 15.29 5.70
C GLY A 64 25.01 15.15 4.34
N CYS A 65 24.29 15.40 3.24
CA CYS A 65 24.81 15.23 1.87
C CYS A 65 25.95 16.19 1.53
N LEU A 66 26.04 17.32 2.25
CA LEU A 66 27.04 18.36 2.04
C LEU A 66 28.29 18.18 2.91
N ASP A 67 28.28 17.23 3.85
CA ASP A 67 29.36 17.03 4.82
C ASP A 67 30.63 16.44 4.18
N GLN A 68 30.47 15.76 3.04
CA GLN A 68 31.54 15.07 2.31
C GLN A 68 32.05 15.87 1.09
N LEU A 69 31.73 17.16 0.99
CA LEU A 69 32.23 17.98 -0.10
C LEU A 69 33.77 18.06 -0.05
N PRO A 70 34.46 18.01 -1.22
CA PRO A 70 35.92 18.13 -1.28
C PRO A 70 36.43 19.38 -0.57
N ALA A 71 37.61 19.28 0.06
CA ALA A 71 38.27 20.42 0.69
C ALA A 71 38.84 21.40 -0.35
N ASP A 72 39.33 20.84 -1.46
CA ASP A 72 39.83 21.59 -2.62
C ASP A 72 38.71 22.40 -3.27
N ALA A 73 39.02 23.63 -3.67
CA ALA A 73 38.03 24.58 -4.16
C ALA A 73 37.48 24.19 -5.54
N ASP A 74 38.35 23.78 -6.47
CA ASP A 74 37.95 23.43 -7.83
C ASP A 74 37.13 22.14 -7.81
N GLN A 75 37.58 21.13 -7.06
CA GLN A 75 36.82 19.88 -6.89
C GLN A 75 35.45 20.11 -6.23
N ARG A 76 35.36 21.03 -5.27
CA ARG A 76 34.09 21.38 -4.62
C ARG A 76 33.14 22.11 -5.56
N ILE A 77 33.64 22.99 -6.42
CA ILE A 77 32.84 23.64 -7.46
C ILE A 77 32.28 22.58 -8.40
N THR A 78 33.13 21.74 -8.98
CA THR A 78 32.70 20.64 -9.87
C THR A 78 31.67 19.74 -9.20
N ARG A 79 31.90 19.34 -7.94
CA ARG A 79 30.95 18.50 -7.22
C ARG A 79 29.60 19.17 -7.00
N THR A 80 29.59 20.46 -6.74
CA THR A 80 28.36 21.23 -6.53
C THR A 80 27.58 21.39 -7.83
N GLU A 81 28.28 21.60 -8.95
CA GLU A 81 27.69 21.64 -10.30
C GLU A 81 27.04 20.30 -10.67
N GLU A 82 27.75 19.17 -10.46
CA GLU A 82 27.20 17.82 -10.67
C GLU A 82 25.92 17.58 -9.86
N MET A 83 25.92 17.99 -8.58
CA MET A 83 24.74 17.84 -7.71
C MET A 83 23.60 18.73 -8.21
N HIS A 84 23.88 19.98 -8.59
CA HIS A 84 22.87 20.90 -9.11
C HIS A 84 22.23 20.40 -10.42
N GLU A 85 23.04 19.88 -11.36
CA GLU A 85 22.52 19.26 -12.59
C GLU A 85 21.61 18.06 -12.30
N ALA A 86 21.99 17.23 -11.32
CA ALA A 86 21.18 16.09 -10.90
C ALA A 86 19.86 16.52 -10.25
N LEU A 87 19.87 17.58 -9.43
CA LEU A 87 18.66 18.16 -8.86
C LEU A 87 17.74 18.72 -9.95
N ALA A 88 18.28 19.47 -10.92
CA ALA A 88 17.50 19.98 -12.04
C ALA A 88 16.84 18.85 -12.85
N ALA A 89 17.58 17.77 -13.12
CA ALA A 89 17.06 16.58 -13.80
C ALA A 89 15.98 15.86 -12.97
N PHE A 90 16.15 15.77 -11.64
CA PHE A 90 15.16 15.22 -10.73
C PHE A 90 13.86 16.03 -10.76
N GLY A 91 13.94 17.36 -10.66
CA GLY A 91 12.77 18.25 -10.69
C GLY A 91 12.00 18.16 -12.00
N ALA A 92 12.72 18.17 -13.13
CA ALA A 92 12.14 17.97 -14.45
C ALA A 92 11.49 16.59 -14.62
N ALA A 93 11.97 15.55 -13.94
CA ALA A 93 11.36 14.23 -13.95
C ALA A 93 10.09 14.18 -13.08
N CYS A 94 10.07 14.83 -11.91
CA CYS A 94 8.92 14.82 -10.99
C CYS A 94 7.63 15.36 -11.62
N VAL A 95 7.71 16.31 -12.55
CA VAL A 95 6.54 16.95 -13.17
C VAL A 95 6.04 16.22 -14.42
N LYS A 96 6.73 15.19 -14.89
CA LYS A 96 6.26 14.38 -16.02
C LYS A 96 5.10 13.47 -15.57
N PRO A 97 3.93 13.52 -16.22
CA PRO A 97 2.75 12.75 -15.78
C PRO A 97 2.97 11.24 -15.67
N ASP A 98 3.74 10.67 -16.60
CA ASP A 98 3.99 9.23 -16.69
C ASP A 98 5.37 8.83 -16.14
N ALA A 99 6.01 9.71 -15.35
CA ALA A 99 7.32 9.42 -14.78
C ALA A 99 7.26 8.18 -13.90
N THR A 100 8.17 7.26 -14.13
CA THR A 100 8.38 6.10 -13.25
C THR A 100 9.27 6.47 -12.08
N VAL A 101 9.19 5.70 -10.98
CA VAL A 101 10.13 5.85 -9.86
C VAL A 101 11.57 5.72 -10.31
N ALA A 102 11.87 4.82 -11.26
CA ALA A 102 13.23 4.68 -11.79
C ALA A 102 13.74 5.96 -12.44
N GLU A 103 12.94 6.61 -13.28
CA GLU A 103 13.33 7.82 -14.01
C GLU A 103 13.58 8.99 -13.06
N VAL A 104 12.75 9.15 -12.03
CA VAL A 104 12.90 10.22 -11.05
C VAL A 104 14.12 9.98 -10.14
N VAL A 105 14.35 8.74 -9.71
CA VAL A 105 15.47 8.42 -8.79
C VAL A 105 16.82 8.37 -9.51
N ALA A 106 16.86 8.07 -10.82
CA ALA A 106 18.09 7.90 -11.59
C ALA A 106 19.11 9.04 -11.46
N PRO A 107 18.75 10.33 -11.67
CA PRO A 107 19.71 11.43 -11.58
C PRO A 107 20.35 11.52 -10.18
N ILE A 108 19.56 11.31 -9.14
CA ILE A 108 20.01 11.35 -7.74
C ILE A 108 21.00 10.22 -7.44
N ILE A 109 20.70 8.99 -7.87
CA ILE A 109 21.59 7.84 -7.66
C ILE A 109 22.89 7.99 -8.47
N ARG A 110 22.79 8.38 -9.74
CA ARG A 110 23.96 8.49 -10.63
C ARG A 110 24.96 9.54 -10.15
N ALA A 111 24.45 10.70 -9.72
CA ALA A 111 25.28 11.75 -9.14
C ALA A 111 25.62 11.51 -7.67
N GLN A 112 25.16 10.43 -7.04
CA GLN A 112 25.41 10.10 -5.64
C GLN A 112 25.08 11.27 -4.69
N VAL A 113 23.95 11.94 -4.92
CA VAL A 113 23.56 13.14 -4.15
C VAL A 113 23.28 12.78 -2.69
N PHE A 114 22.66 11.62 -2.44
CA PHE A 114 22.44 11.07 -1.10
C PHE A 114 23.36 9.88 -0.86
N THR A 115 23.65 9.60 0.42
CA THR A 115 24.22 8.32 0.82
C THR A 115 23.12 7.25 0.72
N VAL A 116 23.30 6.32 -0.22
CA VAL A 116 22.32 5.27 -0.52
C VAL A 116 22.82 3.91 -0.03
N ASP A 117 21.92 3.10 0.55
CA ASP A 117 22.23 1.72 0.95
C ASP A 117 22.69 0.89 -0.26
N ALA A 118 23.77 0.11 -0.08
CA ALA A 118 24.36 -0.70 -1.12
C ALA A 118 23.38 -1.69 -1.76
N ARG A 119 22.39 -2.18 -1.01
CA ARG A 119 21.33 -3.07 -1.53
C ARG A 119 20.42 -2.33 -2.51
N LEU A 120 20.06 -1.09 -2.22
CA LEU A 120 19.25 -0.27 -3.15
C LEU A 120 20.04 0.01 -4.43
N LEU A 121 21.32 0.38 -4.31
CA LEU A 121 22.19 0.57 -5.47
C LEU A 121 22.30 -0.70 -6.33
N GLN A 122 22.49 -1.86 -5.69
CA GLN A 122 22.54 -3.15 -6.39
C GLN A 122 21.23 -3.46 -7.12
N GLN A 123 20.08 -3.22 -6.48
CA GLN A 123 18.78 -3.47 -7.08
C GLN A 123 18.50 -2.54 -8.25
N PHE A 124 18.90 -1.27 -8.14
CA PHE A 124 18.76 -0.26 -9.19
C PHE A 124 19.67 -0.55 -10.40
N ALA A 125 20.91 -0.99 -10.15
CA ALA A 125 21.85 -1.36 -11.20
C ALA A 125 21.51 -2.69 -11.89
N ASN A 126 20.76 -3.57 -11.23
CA ASN A 126 20.42 -4.88 -11.77
C ASN A 126 19.36 -4.78 -12.86
N GLN A 127 19.77 -5.02 -14.11
CA GLN A 127 18.90 -5.02 -15.30
C GLN A 127 18.29 -6.40 -15.61
N THR A 128 18.64 -7.43 -14.84
CA THR A 128 18.10 -8.78 -15.04
C THR A 128 16.60 -8.78 -14.79
N PRO A 129 15.76 -9.40 -15.64
CA PRO A 129 14.33 -9.49 -15.41
C PRO A 129 14.05 -10.14 -14.04
N PRO A 130 12.99 -9.70 -13.34
CA PRO A 130 12.60 -10.31 -12.09
C PRO A 130 12.25 -11.80 -12.29
N PRO A 131 12.44 -12.64 -11.27
CA PRO A 131 11.97 -14.02 -11.33
C PRO A 131 10.44 -14.03 -11.52
N ALA A 132 9.92 -15.12 -12.10
CA ALA A 132 8.48 -15.31 -12.25
C ALA A 132 7.81 -15.39 -10.87
N ALA A 133 6.56 -14.93 -10.78
CA ALA A 133 5.78 -15.09 -9.56
C ALA A 133 5.55 -16.60 -9.31
N PRO A 134 5.62 -17.06 -8.04
CA PRO A 134 5.41 -18.46 -7.71
C PRO A 134 3.99 -18.89 -8.08
N ILE A 135 3.83 -20.12 -8.55
CA ILE A 135 2.49 -20.69 -8.74
C ILE A 135 1.85 -20.92 -7.36
N PRO A 136 0.69 -20.29 -7.07
CA PRO A 136 0.04 -20.41 -5.77
C PRO A 136 -0.15 -21.88 -5.36
N ARG A 137 0.21 -22.21 -4.11
CA ARG A 137 0.08 -23.54 -3.49
C ARG A 137 0.91 -24.66 -4.15
N LYS A 138 1.78 -24.35 -5.13
CA LYS A 138 2.68 -25.32 -5.77
C LYS A 138 4.15 -25.02 -5.55
N GLU A 139 4.51 -23.75 -5.43
CA GLU A 139 5.90 -23.31 -5.34
C GLU A 139 6.13 -22.48 -4.09
N THR A 140 7.26 -22.74 -3.42
CA THR A 140 7.76 -21.91 -2.32
C THR A 140 8.73 -20.90 -2.90
N GLU A 141 8.42 -19.62 -2.74
CA GLU A 141 9.30 -18.53 -3.17
C GLU A 141 10.32 -18.17 -2.09
N THR A 142 11.55 -17.84 -2.49
CA THR A 142 12.58 -17.31 -1.59
C THR A 142 12.37 -15.81 -1.34
N ASP A 143 12.78 -15.33 -0.16
CA ASP A 143 12.67 -13.90 0.17
C ASP A 143 13.42 -13.00 -0.83
N ASP A 144 14.56 -13.43 -1.35
CA ASP A 144 15.34 -12.66 -2.32
C ASP A 144 14.60 -12.55 -3.66
N ALA A 145 13.97 -13.63 -4.14
CA ALA A 145 13.18 -13.61 -5.37
C ALA A 145 11.97 -12.69 -5.23
N ARG A 146 11.27 -12.78 -4.09
CA ARG A 146 10.13 -11.93 -3.74
C ARG A 146 10.51 -10.46 -3.70
N ARG A 147 11.57 -10.11 -2.96
CA ARG A 147 12.10 -8.75 -2.85
C ARG A 147 12.56 -8.22 -4.21
N ARG A 148 13.19 -9.06 -5.05
CA ARG A 148 13.61 -8.68 -6.40
C ARG A 148 12.41 -8.30 -7.28
N ARG A 149 11.32 -9.06 -7.24
CA ARG A 149 10.07 -8.69 -7.92
C ARG A 149 9.54 -7.35 -7.40
N GLY A 150 9.55 -7.15 -6.08
CA GLY A 150 9.15 -5.90 -5.44
C GLY A 150 9.95 -4.69 -5.92
N TRP A 151 11.28 -4.76 -5.94
CA TRP A 151 12.12 -3.67 -6.46
C TRP A 151 11.87 -3.39 -7.95
N CYS A 152 11.75 -4.43 -8.78
CA CYS A 152 11.43 -4.26 -10.20
C CYS A 152 10.07 -3.59 -10.42
N ALA A 153 9.08 -3.98 -9.63
CA ALA A 153 7.74 -3.39 -9.68
C ALA A 153 7.80 -1.92 -9.21
N LEU A 154 8.48 -1.63 -8.10
CA LEU A 154 8.62 -0.27 -7.58
C LEU A 154 9.24 0.67 -8.61
N PHE A 155 10.33 0.24 -9.26
CA PHE A 155 11.02 1.04 -10.27
C PHE A 155 10.17 1.33 -11.50
N LYS A 156 9.19 0.48 -11.81
CA LYS A 156 8.24 0.68 -12.92
C LYS A 156 6.97 1.43 -12.50
N ALA A 157 6.70 1.53 -11.20
CA ALA A 157 5.51 2.19 -10.70
C ALA A 157 5.53 3.69 -11.03
N PRO A 158 4.36 4.33 -11.20
CA PRO A 158 4.28 5.77 -11.40
C PRO A 158 4.78 6.52 -10.16
N TRP A 159 5.60 7.56 -10.38
CA TRP A 159 6.14 8.41 -9.31
C TRP A 159 5.04 9.04 -8.46
N ALA A 160 3.95 9.48 -9.10
CA ALA A 160 2.82 10.11 -8.43
C ALA A 160 2.10 9.20 -7.41
N GLU A 161 2.26 7.88 -7.49
CA GLU A 161 1.68 6.96 -6.51
C GLU A 161 2.40 7.00 -5.16
N LEU A 162 3.69 7.35 -5.12
CA LEU A 162 4.46 7.38 -3.87
C LEU A 162 3.91 8.39 -2.87
N GLU A 163 3.46 9.56 -3.33
CA GLU A 163 2.83 10.55 -2.46
C GLU A 163 1.57 9.98 -1.81
N ARG A 164 0.68 9.38 -2.61
CA ARG A 164 -0.57 8.77 -2.13
C ARG A 164 -0.30 7.60 -1.18
N TYR A 165 0.69 6.77 -1.49
CA TYR A 165 1.13 5.67 -0.62
C TYR A 165 1.69 6.18 0.71
N ARG A 166 2.44 7.29 0.71
CA ARG A 166 2.92 7.93 1.94
C ARG A 166 1.77 8.50 2.78
N CYS A 167 0.77 9.12 2.15
CA CYS A 167 -0.46 9.56 2.83
C CYS A 167 -1.19 8.36 3.47
N TYR A 168 -1.21 7.22 2.78
CA TYR A 168 -1.73 5.96 3.30
C TYR A 168 -0.95 5.47 4.52
N LEU A 169 0.37 5.39 4.45
CA LEU A 169 1.21 4.97 5.57
C LEU A 169 1.06 5.87 6.81
N ALA A 170 0.88 7.18 6.60
CA ALA A 170 0.66 8.14 7.66
C ALA A 170 -0.71 8.01 8.35
N GLY A 171 -1.60 7.13 7.86
CA GLY A 171 -2.98 7.02 8.36
C GLY A 171 -3.88 8.18 7.92
N ASN A 172 -3.40 9.02 6.99
CA ASN A 172 -4.12 10.17 6.44
C ASN A 172 -4.87 9.81 5.14
N SER A 173 -4.89 8.53 4.75
CA SER A 173 -5.66 8.04 3.60
C SER A 173 -7.02 7.52 4.06
N GLU A 174 -7.99 7.64 3.15
CA GLU A 174 -9.36 7.11 3.29
C GLU A 174 -9.44 5.57 3.25
N LEU A 175 -8.31 4.87 3.29
CA LEU A 175 -8.20 3.40 3.17
C LEU A 175 -7.42 2.85 4.38
N SER A 176 -8.05 1.97 5.16
CA SER A 176 -7.41 1.30 6.31
C SER A 176 -7.78 -0.18 6.32
N THR A 177 -6.80 -1.05 6.59
CA THR A 177 -7.04 -2.50 6.78
C THR A 177 -7.50 -2.79 8.22
N HIS A 178 -8.19 -3.92 8.41
CA HIS A 178 -8.90 -4.31 9.64
C HIS A 178 -8.04 -4.52 10.92
N GLN A 179 -6.77 -4.15 10.95
CA GLN A 179 -5.91 -4.28 12.15
C GLN A 179 -5.45 -2.94 12.76
N VAL A 180 -5.83 -1.80 12.18
CA VAL A 180 -5.45 -0.45 12.67
C VAL A 180 -6.68 0.41 12.94
N VAL A 181 -7.65 -0.10 13.69
CA VAL A 181 -8.91 0.63 13.95
C VAL A 181 -9.34 0.67 15.41
N LYS A 182 -8.44 0.38 16.35
CA LYS A 182 -8.79 0.48 17.77
C LYS A 182 -8.76 1.94 18.22
N GLY A 183 -9.83 2.69 17.93
CA GLY A 183 -10.08 4.05 18.44
C GLY A 183 -10.42 5.12 17.38
N SER A 184 -10.21 4.83 16.10
CA SER A 184 -10.48 5.78 15.00
C SER A 184 -11.93 5.66 14.49
N GLU A 185 -12.46 6.75 13.94
CA GLU A 185 -13.76 6.85 13.26
C GLU A 185 -13.55 7.58 11.93
N PHE A 186 -14.35 7.25 10.92
CA PHE A 186 -14.25 7.78 9.55
C PHE A 186 -15.62 8.30 9.08
N THR A 187 -15.63 9.32 8.22
CA THR A 187 -16.87 9.90 7.68
C THR A 187 -17.66 8.87 6.88
N HIS A 188 -16.99 8.18 5.95
CA HIS A 188 -17.56 7.14 5.10
C HIS A 188 -16.76 5.85 5.26
N VAL A 189 -17.43 4.71 5.42
CA VAL A 189 -16.80 3.40 5.57
C VAL A 189 -17.37 2.42 4.56
N MET A 190 -16.49 1.72 3.85
CA MET A 190 -16.86 0.56 3.06
C MET A 190 -16.18 -0.68 3.65
N VAL A 191 -16.98 -1.68 4.01
CA VAL A 191 -16.47 -2.98 4.50
C VAL A 191 -16.54 -3.97 3.35
N VAL A 192 -15.38 -4.41 2.88
CA VAL A 192 -15.25 -5.47 1.88
C VAL A 192 -15.07 -6.80 2.59
N MET A 193 -16.01 -7.70 2.38
CA MET A 193 -16.09 -9.03 2.97
C MET A 193 -15.81 -10.06 1.88
N ASP A 194 -14.55 -10.49 1.79
CA ASP A 194 -14.08 -11.53 0.87
C ASP A 194 -13.35 -12.61 1.68
N ASP A 195 -14.06 -13.71 1.94
CA ASP A 195 -13.53 -14.82 2.73
C ASP A 195 -12.33 -15.48 2.04
N ASP A 196 -12.26 -15.52 0.70
CA ASP A 196 -11.20 -16.19 -0.04
C ASP A 196 -9.87 -15.41 0.00
N GLN A 197 -9.95 -14.08 0.14
CA GLN A 197 -8.77 -13.21 0.32
C GLN A 197 -8.42 -12.91 1.79
N SER A 198 -9.22 -13.37 2.75
CA SER A 198 -9.12 -12.99 4.17
C SER A 198 -7.91 -13.57 4.94
N GLY A 199 -7.08 -14.43 4.34
CA GLY A 199 -5.79 -14.87 4.89
C GLY A 199 -5.84 -15.72 6.18
N GLY A 200 -7.03 -16.00 6.74
CA GLY A 200 -7.19 -16.79 7.97
C GLY A 200 -8.56 -17.45 8.11
N ASN A 201 -8.65 -18.51 8.92
CA ASN A 201 -9.84 -19.38 9.00
C ASN A 201 -10.74 -19.11 10.23
N GLN A 202 -10.53 -18.01 10.95
CA GLN A 202 -11.25 -17.73 12.22
C GLN A 202 -12.54 -16.93 12.03
N ILE A 203 -12.68 -16.28 10.88
CA ILE A 203 -13.82 -15.45 10.50
C ILE A 203 -14.38 -16.02 9.19
N SER A 204 -15.69 -15.95 9.01
CA SER A 204 -16.33 -16.25 7.75
C SER A 204 -17.61 -15.42 7.62
N TYR A 205 -17.60 -14.50 6.67
CA TYR A 205 -18.79 -13.74 6.31
C TYR A 205 -19.78 -14.61 5.53
N ASP A 206 -19.32 -15.60 4.76
CA ASP A 206 -20.22 -16.55 4.08
C ASP A 206 -21.10 -17.29 5.10
N LYS A 207 -20.52 -17.77 6.20
CA LYS A 207 -21.30 -18.41 7.29
C LYS A 207 -22.21 -17.42 8.01
N LEU A 208 -21.73 -16.19 8.23
CA LEU A 208 -22.49 -15.15 8.92
C LEU A 208 -23.75 -14.75 8.13
N PHE A 209 -23.64 -14.64 6.80
CA PHE A 209 -24.74 -14.30 5.89
C PHE A 209 -25.46 -15.54 5.36
N GLY A 210 -25.20 -16.73 5.92
CA GLY A 210 -25.92 -17.96 5.54
C GLY A 210 -25.67 -18.46 4.12
N ALA A 211 -24.59 -18.01 3.46
CA ALA A 211 -24.14 -18.48 2.16
C ALA A 211 -23.37 -19.82 2.23
N THR A 212 -23.03 -20.26 3.44
CA THR A 212 -22.36 -21.54 3.70
C THR A 212 -22.83 -22.09 5.04
N GLU A 213 -23.02 -23.42 5.10
CA GLU A 213 -23.44 -24.10 6.32
C GLU A 213 -22.36 -24.09 7.41
N LEU A 214 -22.79 -24.26 8.66
CA LEU A 214 -21.91 -24.44 9.80
C LEU A 214 -21.18 -25.79 9.69
N GLY A 215 -19.88 -25.80 9.96
CA GLY A 215 -19.12 -27.05 10.02
C GLY A 215 -19.35 -27.78 11.34
N GLU A 216 -18.93 -29.05 11.42
CA GLU A 216 -19.05 -29.88 12.63
C GLU A 216 -18.53 -29.18 13.89
N ARG A 217 -17.36 -28.53 13.80
CA ARG A 217 -16.76 -27.81 14.93
C ARG A 217 -17.59 -26.59 15.38
N ASP A 218 -18.27 -25.91 14.46
CA ASP A 218 -19.16 -24.81 14.82
C ASP A 218 -20.40 -25.35 15.53
N LEU A 219 -20.97 -26.47 15.07
CA LEU A 219 -22.10 -27.14 15.71
C LEU A 219 -21.75 -27.64 17.13
N ASP A 220 -20.58 -28.25 17.30
CA ASP A 220 -20.06 -28.67 18.61
C ASP A 220 -19.90 -27.47 19.56
N ASN A 221 -19.41 -26.33 19.05
CA ASN A 221 -19.28 -25.11 19.83
C ASN A 221 -20.64 -24.55 20.25
N VAL A 222 -21.63 -24.54 19.35
CA VAL A 222 -23.01 -24.14 19.67
C VAL A 222 -23.57 -25.00 20.80
N GLN A 223 -23.43 -26.34 20.70
CA GLN A 223 -23.90 -27.26 21.73
C GLN A 223 -23.18 -27.07 23.07
N ALA A 224 -21.88 -26.74 23.03
CA ALA A 224 -21.06 -26.49 24.21
C ALA A 224 -21.19 -25.06 24.77
N GLY A 225 -22.02 -24.19 24.18
CA GLY A 225 -22.15 -22.78 24.56
C GLY A 225 -20.84 -21.98 24.40
N LYS A 226 -19.97 -22.40 23.49
CA LYS A 226 -18.68 -21.77 23.18
C LYS A 226 -18.81 -20.83 22.00
N GLU A 227 -17.88 -19.88 21.92
CA GLU A 227 -17.77 -18.96 20.81
C GLU A 227 -17.63 -19.68 19.45
N THR A 228 -18.44 -19.28 18.48
CA THR A 228 -18.47 -19.83 17.13
C THR A 228 -17.76 -18.93 16.13
N THR A 229 -17.55 -19.43 14.91
CA THR A 229 -17.07 -18.60 13.80
C THR A 229 -18.06 -17.45 13.48
N ILE A 230 -19.37 -17.68 13.63
CA ILE A 230 -20.40 -16.64 13.45
C ILE A 230 -20.20 -15.52 14.48
N ASP A 231 -20.04 -15.86 15.77
CA ASP A 231 -19.88 -14.85 16.83
C ASP A 231 -18.65 -13.95 16.60
N ARG A 232 -17.53 -14.54 16.19
CA ARG A 232 -16.30 -13.79 15.87
C ARG A 232 -16.49 -12.89 14.66
N SER A 233 -17.16 -13.40 13.62
CA SER A 233 -17.42 -12.66 12.38
C SER A 233 -18.38 -11.50 12.63
N LEU A 234 -19.45 -11.72 13.40
CA LEU A 234 -20.40 -10.70 13.79
C LEU A 234 -19.74 -9.62 14.65
N ARG A 235 -18.86 -10.00 15.59
CA ARG A 235 -18.12 -9.03 16.40
C ARG A 235 -17.20 -8.17 15.52
N LEU A 236 -16.51 -8.77 14.56
CA LEU A 236 -15.66 -8.01 13.64
C LEU A 236 -16.50 -7.05 12.80
N LEU A 237 -17.60 -7.54 12.21
CA LEU A 237 -18.52 -6.71 11.43
C LEU A 237 -19.07 -5.54 12.26
N TYR A 238 -19.48 -5.79 13.49
CA TYR A 238 -19.93 -4.73 14.40
C TYR A 238 -18.83 -3.68 14.64
N VAL A 239 -17.59 -4.12 14.90
CA VAL A 239 -16.45 -3.23 15.16
C VAL A 239 -16.10 -2.39 13.92
N THR A 240 -16.25 -2.92 12.72
CA THR A 240 -15.96 -2.21 11.47
C THR A 240 -17.11 -1.25 11.10
N CYS A 241 -18.36 -1.69 11.21
CA CYS A 241 -19.54 -0.85 10.99
C CYS A 241 -19.58 0.35 11.94
N SER A 242 -19.25 0.16 13.22
CA SER A 242 -19.23 1.23 14.24
C SER A 242 -18.15 2.30 14.04
N ARG A 243 -17.32 2.19 12.99
CA ARG A 243 -16.35 3.23 12.60
C ARG A 243 -16.96 4.31 11.71
N ALA A 244 -18.11 4.06 11.10
CA ALA A 244 -18.77 5.01 10.21
C ALA A 244 -19.45 6.13 11.01
N ARG A 245 -19.21 7.39 10.64
CA ARG A 245 -19.92 8.56 11.20
C ARG A 245 -21.14 8.95 10.40
N GLU A 246 -21.06 8.89 9.07
CA GLU A 246 -22.14 9.34 8.19
C GLU A 246 -22.69 8.22 7.31
N SER A 247 -21.82 7.49 6.59
CA SER A 247 -22.28 6.44 5.68
C SER A 247 -21.49 5.16 5.78
N LEU A 248 -22.19 4.04 5.56
CA LEU A 248 -21.66 2.69 5.60
C LEU A 248 -22.10 1.94 4.33
N ALA A 249 -21.15 1.31 3.65
CA ALA A 249 -21.40 0.38 2.57
C ALA A 249 -20.82 -1.00 2.93
N LEU A 250 -21.61 -2.06 2.75
CA LEU A 250 -21.17 -3.44 2.96
C LEU A 250 -21.13 -4.15 1.60
N VAL A 251 -19.96 -4.68 1.23
CA VAL A 251 -19.79 -5.41 -0.03
C VAL A 251 -19.34 -6.83 0.30
N LEU A 252 -20.17 -7.81 -0.05
CA LEU A 252 -19.92 -9.23 0.21
C LEU A 252 -19.60 -9.97 -1.09
N TRP A 253 -18.41 -10.57 -1.17
CA TRP A 253 -18.09 -11.60 -2.15
C TRP A 253 -18.52 -12.95 -1.59
N ALA A 254 -19.79 -13.30 -1.84
CA ALA A 254 -20.37 -14.55 -1.36
C ALA A 254 -20.10 -15.73 -2.30
N LYS A 255 -19.79 -16.91 -1.75
CA LYS A 255 -19.75 -18.16 -2.54
C LYS A 255 -21.11 -18.55 -3.10
N ASN A 256 -22.16 -18.28 -2.33
CA ASN A 256 -23.54 -18.45 -2.76
C ASN A 256 -24.30 -17.11 -2.63
N PRO A 257 -24.23 -16.23 -3.65
CA PRO A 257 -24.86 -14.90 -3.60
C PRO A 257 -26.37 -14.95 -3.39
N LYS A 258 -27.05 -16.00 -3.89
CA LYS A 258 -28.50 -16.14 -3.75
C LYS A 258 -28.91 -16.36 -2.30
N GLU A 259 -28.25 -17.28 -1.62
CA GLU A 259 -28.53 -17.56 -0.20
C GLU A 259 -28.13 -16.38 0.69
N ALA A 260 -26.98 -15.74 0.41
CA ALA A 260 -26.57 -14.53 1.10
C ALA A 260 -27.62 -13.41 0.97
N LEU A 261 -28.14 -13.21 -0.25
CA LEU A 261 -29.14 -12.18 -0.54
C LEU A 261 -30.47 -12.46 0.17
N GLU A 262 -30.96 -13.70 0.11
CA GLU A 262 -32.16 -14.15 0.82
C GLU A 262 -32.02 -13.96 2.34
N PHE A 263 -30.87 -14.36 2.90
CA PHE A 263 -30.60 -14.18 4.32
C PHE A 263 -30.55 -12.70 4.70
N ALA A 264 -29.80 -11.88 3.95
CA ALA A 264 -29.66 -10.45 4.22
C ALA A 264 -31.04 -9.75 4.17
N ARG A 265 -31.87 -10.03 3.17
CA ARG A 265 -33.18 -9.38 2.98
C ARG A 265 -34.25 -9.86 3.96
N HIS A 266 -34.26 -11.15 4.30
CA HIS A 266 -35.45 -11.75 4.94
C HIS A 266 -35.18 -12.40 6.30
N LYS A 267 -33.94 -12.77 6.61
CA LYS A 267 -33.61 -13.52 7.84
C LYS A 267 -32.80 -12.71 8.85
N SER A 268 -31.94 -11.81 8.38
CA SER A 268 -31.04 -11.05 9.25
C SER A 268 -31.76 -10.00 10.10
N GLY A 269 -32.75 -9.31 9.51
CA GLY A 269 -33.37 -8.12 10.11
C GLY A 269 -32.44 -6.90 10.19
N TRP A 270 -31.33 -6.89 9.46
CA TRP A 270 -30.31 -5.82 9.55
C TRP A 270 -30.53 -4.65 8.60
N PHE A 271 -31.23 -4.87 7.49
CA PHE A 271 -31.34 -3.92 6.38
C PHE A 271 -32.80 -3.56 6.13
N ALA A 272 -33.04 -2.31 5.74
CA ALA A 272 -34.34 -1.86 5.25
C ALA A 272 -34.60 -2.32 3.81
N ASP A 273 -35.86 -2.27 3.41
CA ASP A 273 -36.26 -2.60 2.04
C ASP A 273 -35.54 -1.69 1.03
N GLY A 274 -34.88 -2.30 0.04
CA GLY A 274 -34.14 -1.61 -1.01
C GLY A 274 -32.67 -1.31 -0.70
N GLU A 275 -32.18 -1.56 0.52
CA GLU A 275 -30.75 -1.36 0.85
C GLU A 275 -29.85 -2.50 0.37
N VAL A 276 -30.42 -3.68 0.08
CA VAL A 276 -29.67 -4.86 -0.35
C VAL A 276 -29.94 -5.15 -1.83
N PHE A 277 -28.91 -5.00 -2.65
CA PHE A 277 -28.96 -5.31 -4.07
C PHE A 277 -27.77 -6.17 -4.49
N GLU A 278 -27.99 -7.01 -5.49
CA GLU A 278 -26.93 -7.75 -6.15
C GLU A 278 -26.19 -6.80 -7.10
N ILE A 279 -24.86 -6.81 -7.05
CA ILE A 279 -24.04 -6.06 -8.00
C ILE A 279 -23.86 -6.96 -9.24
N PRO A 280 -24.46 -6.61 -10.39
CA PRO A 280 -24.30 -7.42 -11.59
C PRO A 280 -22.85 -7.38 -12.05
N TRP A 281 -22.29 -8.55 -12.40
CA TRP A 281 -21.00 -8.59 -13.09
C TRP A 281 -21.09 -7.80 -14.39
N PRO A 282 -20.12 -6.94 -14.75
CA PRO A 282 -20.15 -6.25 -16.02
C PRO A 282 -20.25 -7.31 -17.13
N ARG A 283 -21.38 -7.30 -17.85
CA ARG A 283 -21.54 -8.12 -19.05
C ARG A 283 -20.33 -7.79 -19.93
N GLN A 284 -19.54 -8.80 -20.29
CA GLN A 284 -18.64 -8.67 -21.42
C GLN A 284 -19.48 -8.12 -22.57
N VAL A 285 -19.23 -6.87 -22.94
CA VAL A 285 -19.75 -6.32 -24.18
C VAL A 285 -19.10 -7.18 -25.24
N ALA A 286 -19.88 -8.09 -25.83
CA ALA A 286 -19.44 -8.88 -26.96
C ALA A 286 -19.06 -7.88 -28.06
N VAL A 287 -17.76 -7.88 -28.40
CA VAL A 287 -17.21 -7.20 -29.57
C VAL A 287 -17.72 -7.89 -30.83
#